data_AF-A0A0P1KV24-F1
#
_entry.id   AF-A0A0P1KV24-F1
#
_cell.length_a   1.000
_cell.length_b   1.000
_cell.length_c   1.000
_cell.angle_alpha   90.00
_cell.angle_beta   90.00
_cell.angle_gamma   90.00
#
_symmetry.space_group_name_H-M   'P 1'
#
loop_
_entity.id
_entity.type
_entity.pdbx_description
1 polymer ?
#
loop_
_entity_poly.entity_id
_entity_poly.type
_entity_poly.pdbx_seq_one_letter_code
_entity_poly.pdbx_strand_id
1 'polypeptide(L)'
;MASLPFFLNLPCTIRDFVDKRFIDEWISLQLIVELGSDYATVAFDLYYWLFNKKYEADTIDLTLLHKSLTHSMGDRVVSSTSIMKGLERILLLDYLGEVTQSEKEQVRRDLDLKIIENNLKHTIDTEKITKLKEIARASIDKVNRHECFDYIGSQLRSLVSGDDFEILQLRVMGNIYSDETEGIDMNVLANKLQKDLGPHCGVFVSRLQHFLLTKCQDFNEKPQGLLL
;
A
#
# COMPACT_ATOMS: atom_id res chain seq x y z
N MET A 1 -15.66 -23.54 26.28
CA MET A 1 -16.01 -22.35 25.48
C MET A 1 -15.24 -21.18 26.07
N ALA A 2 -14.30 -20.59 25.32
CA ALA A 2 -13.61 -19.39 25.78
C ALA A 2 -14.63 -18.26 25.89
N SER A 3 -14.66 -17.56 27.03
CA SER A 3 -15.48 -16.36 27.20
C SER A 3 -15.08 -15.31 26.17
N LEU A 4 -16.05 -14.69 25.51
CA LEU A 4 -15.79 -13.58 24.59
C LEU A 4 -15.04 -12.45 25.31
N PRO A 5 -14.08 -11.78 24.65
CA PRO A 5 -13.40 -10.64 25.25
C PRO A 5 -14.42 -9.53 25.52
N PHE A 6 -14.39 -8.94 26.72
CA PHE A 6 -15.25 -7.82 27.08
C PHE A 6 -14.73 -6.53 26.43
N PHE A 7 -15.48 -5.89 25.53
CA PHE A 7 -15.12 -4.61 24.91
C PHE A 7 -16.03 -3.47 25.40
N LEU A 8 -15.48 -2.25 25.43
CA LEU A 8 -16.22 -1.06 25.83
C LEU A 8 -17.16 -0.57 24.72
N ASN A 9 -18.29 -0.01 25.13
CA ASN A 9 -19.11 0.86 24.29
C ASN A 9 -18.64 2.29 24.49
N LEU A 10 -17.96 2.86 23.50
CA LEU A 10 -17.38 4.20 23.61
C LEU A 10 -18.41 5.25 23.18
N PRO A 11 -18.51 6.41 23.86
CA PRO A 11 -19.42 7.46 23.41
C PRO A 11 -18.98 8.02 22.05
N CYS A 12 -19.93 8.27 21.15
CA CYS A 12 -19.63 8.80 19.80
C CYS A 12 -18.95 10.18 19.83
N THR A 13 -19.08 10.94 20.93
CA THR A 13 -18.38 12.21 21.13
C THR A 13 -16.87 12.09 21.05
N ILE A 14 -16.30 10.91 21.35
CA ILE A 14 -14.86 10.66 21.24
C ILE A 14 -14.32 11.01 19.85
N ARG A 15 -15.14 10.83 18.79
CA ARG A 15 -14.80 11.08 17.38
C ARG A 15 -14.39 12.51 17.09
N ASP A 16 -14.84 13.46 17.91
CA ASP A 16 -14.59 14.89 17.70
C ASP A 16 -13.29 15.36 18.36
N PHE A 17 -12.77 14.57 19.30
CA PHE A 17 -11.62 14.96 20.13
C PHE A 17 -10.36 14.14 19.85
N VAL A 18 -10.50 12.97 19.23
CA VAL A 18 -9.34 12.16 18.82
C VAL A 18 -8.78 12.62 17.48
N ASP A 19 -7.47 12.46 17.35
CA ASP A 19 -6.76 12.63 16.08
C ASP A 19 -7.03 11.43 15.17
N LYS A 20 -8.02 11.60 14.29
CA LYS A 20 -8.46 10.55 13.36
C LYS A 20 -7.34 10.03 12.47
N ARG A 21 -6.39 10.90 12.11
CA ARG A 21 -5.26 10.52 11.27
C ARG A 21 -4.31 9.62 12.05
N PHE A 22 -3.99 10.00 13.27
CA PHE A 22 -3.17 9.16 14.15
C PHE A 22 -3.81 7.79 14.41
N ILE A 23 -5.12 7.75 14.68
CA ILE A 23 -5.84 6.49 14.91
C ILE A 23 -5.80 5.60 13.66
N ASP A 24 -5.99 6.18 12.47
CA ASP A 24 -5.88 5.46 11.19
C ASP A 24 -4.47 4.91 10.94
N GLU A 25 -3.44 5.73 11.19
CA GLU A 25 -2.04 5.34 11.09
C GLU A 25 -1.72 4.18 12.06
N TRP A 26 -2.22 4.25 13.30
CA TRP A 26 -2.04 3.19 14.29
C TRP A 26 -2.72 1.88 13.89
N ILE A 27 -3.99 1.92 13.45
CA ILE A 27 -4.74 0.74 13.00
C ILE A 27 -4.03 0.09 11.81
N SER A 28 -3.64 0.91 10.83
CA SER A 28 -2.93 0.46 9.64
C SER A 28 -1.62 -0.25 9.99
N LEU A 29 -0.87 0.28 10.96
CA LEU A 29 0.38 -0.33 11.43
C LEU A 29 0.16 -1.70 12.09
N GLN A 30 -0.89 -1.86 12.89
CA GLN A 30 -1.18 -3.18 13.47
C GLN A 30 -1.62 -4.18 12.40
N LEU A 31 -2.45 -3.74 11.45
CA LEU A 31 -3.00 -4.62 10.43
C LEU A 31 -1.98 -5.00 9.37
N ILE A 32 -1.04 -4.13 8.98
CA ILE A 32 -0.02 -4.48 7.98
C ILE A 32 0.91 -5.58 8.47
N VAL A 33 1.18 -5.64 9.78
CA VAL A 33 1.98 -6.70 10.40
C VAL A 33 1.28 -8.05 10.30
N GLU A 34 -0.04 -8.07 10.52
CA GLU A 34 -0.81 -9.31 10.49
C GLU A 34 -1.22 -9.70 9.06
N LEU A 35 -1.79 -8.78 8.29
CA LEU A 35 -2.47 -9.01 7.01
C LEU A 35 -1.62 -8.74 5.77
N GLY A 36 -0.44 -8.12 5.90
CA GLY A 36 0.38 -7.77 4.73
C GLY A 36 -0.37 -6.78 3.82
N SER A 37 -0.43 -7.05 2.52
CA SER A 37 -1.07 -6.19 1.50
C SER A 37 -2.56 -5.92 1.73
N ASP A 38 -3.28 -6.85 2.38
CA ASP A 38 -4.74 -6.76 2.53
C ASP A 38 -5.16 -5.81 3.66
N TYR A 39 -4.18 -5.25 4.39
CA TYR A 39 -4.42 -4.35 5.52
C TYR A 39 -5.24 -3.12 5.13
N ALA A 40 -5.03 -2.57 3.93
CA ALA A 40 -5.61 -1.29 3.53
C ALA A 40 -7.15 -1.33 3.49
N THR A 41 -7.72 -2.42 2.96
CA THR A 41 -9.18 -2.60 2.91
C THR A 41 -9.76 -2.73 4.32
N VAL A 42 -9.13 -3.53 5.18
CA VAL A 42 -9.60 -3.75 6.56
C VAL A 42 -9.43 -2.50 7.42
N ALA A 43 -8.32 -1.77 7.25
CA ALA A 43 -8.07 -0.49 7.91
C ALA A 43 -9.12 0.55 7.52
N PHE A 44 -9.41 0.67 6.21
CA PHE A 44 -10.45 1.56 5.71
C PHE A 44 -11.83 1.25 6.30
N ASP A 45 -12.22 -0.02 6.34
CA ASP A 45 -13.51 -0.43 6.92
C ASP A 45 -13.58 -0.05 8.40
N LEU A 46 -12.54 -0.36 9.19
CA LEU A 46 -12.49 0.03 10.60
C LEU A 46 -12.57 1.55 10.78
N TYR A 47 -11.81 2.32 10.00
CA TYR A 47 -11.86 3.78 10.00
C TYR A 47 -13.27 4.30 9.70
N TYR A 48 -13.89 3.76 8.65
CA TYR A 48 -15.23 4.15 8.22
C TYR A 48 -16.26 3.91 9.34
N TRP A 49 -16.21 2.75 9.98
CA TRP A 49 -17.09 2.41 11.09
C TRP A 49 -16.84 3.25 12.34
N LEU A 50 -15.58 3.56 12.64
CA LEU A 50 -15.20 4.37 13.78
C LEU A 50 -15.61 5.84 13.63
N PHE A 51 -15.47 6.43 12.43
CA PHE A 51 -15.58 7.90 12.27
C PHE A 51 -16.65 8.38 11.30
N ASN A 52 -17.02 7.59 10.28
CA ASN A 52 -17.90 8.03 9.20
C ASN A 52 -19.31 7.45 9.26
N LYS A 53 -19.52 6.31 9.92
CA LYS A 53 -20.86 5.76 10.11
C LYS A 53 -21.65 6.64 11.09
N LYS A 54 -22.44 7.56 10.52
CA LYS A 54 -23.24 8.58 11.20
C LYS A 54 -24.54 8.07 11.86
N TYR A 55 -24.90 6.79 11.71
CA TYR A 55 -26.32 6.38 11.81
C TYR A 55 -26.67 5.27 12.82
N GLU A 56 -25.88 4.97 13.86
CA GLU A 56 -26.34 4.07 14.93
C GLU A 56 -25.80 4.51 16.30
N ALA A 57 -26.71 4.56 17.30
CA ALA A 57 -26.57 4.80 18.76
C ALA A 57 -25.56 5.88 19.23
N ASP A 58 -25.79 6.46 20.41
CA ASP A 58 -24.86 7.41 21.04
C ASP A 58 -23.47 6.79 21.36
N THR A 59 -23.26 5.52 21.04
CA THR A 59 -22.07 4.73 21.34
C THR A 59 -21.54 3.94 20.14
N ILE A 60 -20.22 3.91 20.00
CA ILE A 60 -19.46 3.00 19.16
C ILE A 60 -19.39 1.63 19.84
N ASP A 61 -20.01 0.61 19.25
CA ASP A 61 -19.94 -0.78 19.72
C ASP A 61 -18.70 -1.48 19.15
N LEU A 62 -17.64 -1.56 19.97
CA LEU A 62 -16.40 -2.24 19.61
C LEU A 62 -16.57 -3.76 19.46
N THR A 63 -17.62 -4.37 20.00
CA THR A 63 -17.89 -5.81 19.84
C THR A 63 -18.30 -6.12 18.40
N LEU A 64 -19.08 -5.24 17.76
CA LEU A 64 -19.43 -5.39 16.34
C LEU A 64 -18.21 -5.22 15.43
N LEU A 65 -17.37 -4.22 15.73
CA LEU A 65 -16.10 -4.02 15.03
C LEU A 65 -15.18 -5.23 15.18
N HIS A 66 -15.08 -5.79 16.40
CA HIS A 66 -14.30 -6.99 16.65
C HIS A 66 -14.81 -8.17 15.82
N LYS A 67 -16.12 -8.41 15.74
CA LYS A 67 -16.68 -9.48 14.90
C LYS A 67 -16.32 -9.30 13.43
N SER A 68 -16.40 -8.06 12.92
CA SER A 68 -15.99 -7.74 11.54
C SER A 68 -14.51 -8.02 11.32
N LEU A 69 -13.65 -7.59 12.24
CA LEU A 69 -12.22 -7.84 12.15
C LEU A 69 -11.89 -9.34 12.24
N THR A 70 -12.49 -10.07 13.18
CA THR A 70 -12.30 -11.53 13.31
C THR A 70 -12.69 -12.25 12.02
N HIS A 71 -13.76 -11.82 11.35
CA HIS A 71 -14.15 -12.38 10.06
C HIS A 71 -13.06 -12.17 9.00
N SER A 72 -12.54 -10.95 8.86
CA SER A 72 -11.47 -10.62 7.90
C SER A 72 -10.13 -11.29 8.24
N MET A 73 -9.86 -11.53 9.53
CA MET A 73 -8.60 -12.12 9.99
C MET A 73 -8.59 -13.65 10.00
N GLY A 74 -9.74 -14.32 9.80
CA GLY A 74 -9.85 -15.78 9.72
C GLY A 74 -9.29 -16.48 10.96
N ASP A 75 -8.33 -17.38 10.76
CA ASP A 75 -7.71 -18.19 11.82
C ASP A 75 -6.92 -17.36 12.86
N ARG A 76 -6.69 -16.06 12.63
CA ARG A 76 -5.91 -15.16 13.50
C ARG A 76 -6.76 -14.48 14.59
N VAL A 77 -7.74 -15.19 15.15
CA VAL A 77 -8.73 -14.67 16.13
C VAL A 77 -8.08 -14.08 17.39
N VAL A 78 -6.96 -14.66 17.85
CA VAL A 78 -6.22 -14.15 19.01
C VAL A 78 -5.60 -12.78 18.70
N SER A 79 -5.05 -12.61 17.50
CA SER A 79 -4.52 -11.31 17.03
C SER A 79 -5.64 -10.28 16.89
N SER A 80 -6.80 -10.64 16.35
CA SER A 80 -7.93 -9.70 16.22
C SER A 80 -8.39 -9.15 17.58
N THR A 81 -8.40 -10.00 18.60
CA THR A 81 -8.74 -9.59 19.98
C THR A 81 -7.72 -8.58 20.51
N SER A 82 -6.43 -8.86 20.34
CA SER A 82 -5.34 -7.98 20.79
C SER A 82 -5.37 -6.63 20.08
N ILE A 83 -5.61 -6.61 18.76
CA ILE A 83 -5.72 -5.38 17.97
C ILE A 83 -6.89 -4.54 18.45
N MET A 84 -8.07 -5.14 18.65
CA MET A 84 -9.23 -4.39 19.13
C MET A 84 -9.04 -3.86 20.55
N LYS A 85 -8.34 -4.59 21.42
CA LYS A 85 -7.99 -4.09 22.76
C LYS A 85 -6.95 -2.98 22.74
N GLY A 86 -5.98 -3.05 21.84
CA GLY A 86 -5.07 -1.94 21.59
C GLY A 86 -5.81 -0.71 21.06
N LEU A 87 -6.75 -0.91 20.13
CA LEU A 87 -7.58 0.16 19.56
C LEU A 87 -8.45 0.84 20.62
N GLU A 88 -9.13 0.06 21.46
CA GLU A 88 -9.91 0.57 22.60
C GLU A 88 -9.04 1.46 23.50
N ARG A 89 -7.83 0.99 23.84
CA ARG A 89 -6.89 1.72 24.69
C ARG A 89 -6.38 2.99 24.02
N ILE A 90 -5.97 2.92 22.75
CA ILE A 90 -5.34 4.08 22.08
C ILE A 90 -6.35 5.18 21.81
N LEU A 91 -7.60 4.83 21.48
CA LEU A 91 -8.70 5.79 21.37
C LEU A 91 -8.93 6.53 22.68
N LEU A 92 -8.96 5.81 23.81
CA LEU A 92 -9.16 6.42 25.12
C LEU A 92 -7.97 7.28 25.56
N LEU A 93 -6.74 6.82 25.33
CA LEU A 93 -5.55 7.60 25.67
C LEU A 93 -5.47 8.90 24.84
N ASP A 94 -5.74 8.82 23.54
CA ASP A 94 -5.72 10.00 22.68
C ASP A 94 -6.85 10.99 23.05
N TYR A 95 -8.04 10.47 23.36
CA TYR A 95 -9.14 11.28 23.88
C TYR A 95 -8.81 12.01 25.18
N LEU A 96 -8.07 11.36 26.09
CA LEU A 96 -7.62 11.94 27.34
C LEU A 96 -6.43 12.90 27.17
N GLY A 97 -5.86 13.01 25.96
CA GLY A 97 -4.67 13.82 25.69
C GLY A 97 -3.37 13.22 26.22
N GLU A 98 -3.37 11.92 26.53
CA GLU A 98 -2.23 11.20 27.10
C GLU A 98 -1.24 10.72 26.02
N VAL A 99 -1.63 10.75 24.74
CA VAL A 99 -0.74 10.44 23.62
C VAL A 99 0.01 11.69 23.20
N THR A 100 1.31 11.69 23.40
CA THR A 100 2.18 12.81 23.04
C THR A 100 2.37 12.92 21.53
N GLN A 101 2.67 14.12 21.04
CA GLN A 101 2.98 14.34 19.63
C GLN A 101 4.15 13.46 19.13
N SER A 102 5.15 13.24 19.99
CA SER A 102 6.29 12.36 19.66
C SER A 102 5.88 10.91 19.44
N GLU A 103 4.89 10.40 20.19
CA GLU A 103 4.37 9.04 19.99
C GLU A 103 3.59 8.93 18.69
N LYS A 104 2.82 9.95 18.32
CA LYS A 104 2.11 10.00 17.04
C LYS A 104 3.08 9.97 15.86
N GLU A 105 4.12 10.80 15.92
CA GLU A 105 5.18 10.84 14.92
C GLU A 105 5.99 9.54 14.84
N GLN A 106 6.15 8.83 15.96
CA GLN A 106 6.78 7.52 15.97
C GLN A 106 5.91 6.49 15.24
N VAL A 107 4.61 6.43 15.54
CA VAL A 107 3.67 5.52 14.87
C VAL A 107 3.62 5.76 13.37
N ARG A 108 3.59 7.02 12.94
CA ARG A 108 3.66 7.36 11.51
C ARG A 108 4.93 6.86 10.85
N ARG A 109 6.10 7.10 11.47
CA ARG A 109 7.39 6.62 10.94
C ARG A 109 7.44 5.09 10.86
N ASP A 110 6.94 4.40 11.88
CA ASP A 110 6.91 2.93 11.91
C ASP A 110 5.96 2.37 10.84
N LEU A 111 4.82 3.02 10.59
CA LEU A 111 3.93 2.68 9.48
C LEU A 111 4.61 2.87 8.13
N ASP A 112 5.21 4.03 7.90
CA ASP A 112 5.91 4.32 6.64
C ASP A 112 7.01 3.27 6.38
N LEU A 113 7.78 2.91 7.42
CA LEU A 113 8.77 1.84 7.35
C LEU A 113 8.14 0.49 7.02
N LYS A 114 7.02 0.12 7.67
CA LYS A 114 6.33 -1.14 7.40
C LYS A 114 5.71 -1.21 6.01
N ILE A 115 5.19 -0.11 5.49
CA ILE A 115 4.70 -0.01 4.11
C ILE A 115 5.86 -0.22 3.15
N ILE A 116 7.00 0.44 3.39
CA ILE A 116 8.22 0.26 2.59
C ILE A 116 8.68 -1.21 2.66
N GLU A 117 8.79 -1.80 3.86
CA GLU A 117 9.15 -3.21 4.05
C GLU A 117 8.18 -4.17 3.35
N ASN A 118 6.87 -3.93 3.42
CA ASN A 118 5.86 -4.77 2.79
C ASN A 118 5.98 -4.69 1.26
N ASN A 119 6.14 -3.48 0.73
CA ASN A 119 6.41 -3.25 -0.70
C ASN A 119 7.75 -3.89 -1.13
N LEU A 120 8.76 -3.88 -0.26
CA LEU A 120 10.04 -4.56 -0.49
C LEU A 120 9.91 -6.08 -0.40
N LYS A 121 9.12 -6.66 0.51
CA LYS A 121 8.88 -8.12 0.58
C LYS A 121 8.15 -8.63 -0.66
N HIS A 122 7.12 -7.91 -1.13
CA HIS A 122 6.51 -8.18 -2.43
C HIS A 122 7.53 -8.05 -3.58
N THR A 123 8.57 -7.23 -3.40
CA THR A 123 9.70 -7.15 -4.35
C THR A 123 10.67 -8.33 -4.23
N ILE A 124 10.96 -8.81 -3.02
CA ILE A 124 11.89 -9.94 -2.79
C ILE A 124 11.28 -11.26 -3.28
N ASP A 125 9.96 -11.44 -3.19
CA ASP A 125 9.27 -12.57 -3.86
C ASP A 125 9.28 -12.44 -5.40
N THR A 126 9.59 -11.24 -5.93
CA THR A 126 9.86 -10.99 -7.36
C THR A 126 11.36 -10.83 -7.69
N GLU A 127 12.27 -10.98 -6.71
CA GLU A 127 13.74 -10.97 -6.90
C GLU A 127 14.29 -12.27 -7.52
N LYS A 128 13.52 -12.93 -8.39
CA LYS A 128 14.16 -13.52 -9.56
C LYS A 128 14.55 -12.35 -10.46
N ILE A 129 15.73 -11.77 -10.22
CA ILE A 129 16.40 -10.82 -11.11
C ILE A 129 16.28 -11.41 -12.51
N THR A 130 15.31 -10.90 -13.28
CA THR A 130 15.13 -11.31 -14.65
C THR A 130 16.22 -10.55 -15.37
N LYS A 131 17.24 -11.28 -15.82
CA LYS A 131 18.32 -10.78 -16.68
C LYS A 131 17.74 -9.67 -17.58
N LEU A 132 18.20 -8.43 -17.44
CA LEU A 132 17.60 -7.28 -18.12
C LEU A 132 17.58 -7.55 -19.62
N LYS A 133 16.41 -7.41 -20.23
CA LYS A 133 16.13 -7.75 -21.62
C LYS A 133 15.75 -6.51 -22.40
N GLU A 134 15.83 -6.65 -23.70
CA GLU A 134 15.16 -5.76 -24.62
C GLU A 134 13.65 -6.08 -24.65
N ILE A 135 12.83 -5.04 -24.62
CA ILE A 135 11.37 -5.13 -24.77
C ILE A 135 11.02 -4.48 -26.11
N ALA A 136 10.45 -5.27 -27.03
CA ALA A 136 10.04 -4.78 -28.34
C ALA A 136 8.92 -3.74 -28.24
N ARG A 137 8.91 -2.77 -29.17
CA ARG A 137 7.92 -1.69 -29.25
C ARG A 137 6.48 -2.20 -29.27
N ALA A 138 6.22 -3.24 -30.06
CA ALA A 138 4.91 -3.86 -30.18
C ALA A 138 4.35 -4.40 -28.85
N SER A 139 5.21 -4.67 -27.86
CA SER A 139 4.80 -5.04 -26.50
C SER A 139 4.47 -3.78 -25.69
N ILE A 140 5.35 -2.77 -25.71
CA ILE A 140 5.18 -1.51 -24.99
C ILE A 140 3.89 -0.79 -25.40
N ASP A 141 3.54 -0.81 -26.68
CA ASP A 141 2.33 -0.16 -27.21
C ASP A 141 1.03 -0.77 -26.67
N LYS A 142 1.08 -1.99 -26.10
CA LYS A 142 -0.06 -2.62 -25.42
C LYS A 142 -0.25 -2.12 -23.99
N VAL A 143 0.75 -1.48 -23.41
CA VAL A 143 0.71 -0.97 -22.04
C VAL A 143 0.00 0.38 -22.03
N ASN A 144 -0.96 0.55 -21.12
CA ASN A 144 -1.62 1.83 -20.96
C ASN A 144 -0.60 2.88 -20.46
N ARG A 145 -0.43 3.96 -21.23
CA ARG A 145 0.53 5.03 -20.93
C ARG A 145 0.26 5.70 -19.58
N HIS A 146 -1.00 5.91 -19.22
CA HIS A 146 -1.39 6.53 -17.95
C HIS A 146 -1.09 5.60 -16.77
N GLU A 147 -1.43 4.32 -16.90
CA GLU A 147 -1.13 3.31 -15.88
C GLU A 147 0.39 3.15 -15.68
N CYS A 148 1.16 3.18 -16.76
CA CYS A 148 2.62 3.16 -16.70
C CYS A 148 3.18 4.42 -16.03
N PHE A 149 2.63 5.59 -16.34
CA PHE A 149 2.98 6.87 -15.71
C PHE A 149 2.76 6.81 -14.20
N ASP A 150 1.59 6.35 -13.76
CA ASP A 150 1.24 6.22 -12.34
C ASP A 150 2.11 5.19 -11.62
N TYR A 151 2.39 4.06 -12.28
CA TYR A 151 3.28 3.03 -11.74
C TYR A 151 4.69 3.60 -11.49
N ILE A 152 5.30 4.26 -12.47
CA ILE A 152 6.61 4.89 -12.33
C ILE A 152 6.58 5.92 -11.20
N GLY A 153 5.53 6.75 -11.14
CA GLY A 153 5.38 7.74 -10.09
C GLY A 153 5.27 7.12 -8.70
N SER A 154 4.59 5.98 -8.55
CA SER A 154 4.52 5.24 -7.29
C SER A 154 5.89 4.72 -6.85
N GLN A 155 6.71 4.26 -7.79
CA GLN A 155 8.05 3.71 -7.51
C GLN A 155 9.10 4.79 -7.25
N LEU A 156 9.00 5.93 -7.93
CA LEU A 156 9.97 7.03 -7.79
C LEU A 156 9.71 7.90 -6.56
N ARG A 157 8.46 8.01 -6.08
CA ARG A 157 8.08 8.83 -4.91
C ARG A 157 8.84 8.48 -3.63
N SER A 158 9.31 7.24 -3.51
CA SER A 158 10.11 6.77 -2.36
C SER A 158 11.62 6.99 -2.54
N LEU A 159 12.06 7.41 -3.73
CA LEU A 159 13.47 7.50 -4.13
C LEU A 159 13.90 8.95 -4.40
N VAL A 160 12.99 9.78 -4.91
CA VAL A 160 13.26 11.15 -5.36
C VAL A 160 12.07 12.03 -4.97
N SER A 161 12.34 13.27 -4.55
CA SER A 161 11.33 14.24 -4.09
C SER A 161 11.47 15.58 -4.81
N GLY A 162 10.40 16.39 -4.78
CA GLY A 162 10.38 17.73 -5.39
C GLY A 162 10.40 17.71 -6.92
N ASP A 163 10.95 18.75 -7.54
CA ASP A 163 10.95 18.93 -9.00
C ASP A 163 11.73 17.81 -9.73
N ASP A 164 12.75 17.24 -9.07
CA ASP A 164 13.53 16.13 -9.60
C ASP A 164 12.69 14.87 -9.80
N PHE A 165 11.64 14.67 -8.99
CA PHE A 165 10.71 13.55 -9.15
C PHE A 165 9.92 13.68 -10.46
N GLU A 166 9.33 14.84 -10.73
CA GLU A 166 8.51 15.06 -11.93
C GLU A 166 9.36 14.96 -13.20
N ILE A 167 10.56 15.57 -13.18
CA ILE A 167 11.52 15.51 -14.29
C ILE A 167 11.95 14.06 -14.54
N LEU A 168 12.26 13.30 -13.50
CA LEU A 168 12.70 11.92 -13.65
C LEU A 168 11.57 11.01 -14.13
N GLN A 169 10.35 11.19 -13.61
CA GLN A 169 9.17 10.45 -14.06
C GLN A 169 8.91 10.67 -15.56
N LEU A 170 8.93 11.93 -16.00
CA LEU A 170 8.78 12.28 -17.42
C LEU A 170 9.93 11.74 -18.27
N ARG A 171 11.17 11.77 -17.76
CA ARG A 171 12.35 11.22 -18.44
C ARG A 171 12.22 9.72 -18.65
N VAL A 172 11.80 8.97 -17.62
CA VAL A 172 11.59 7.52 -17.74
C VAL A 172 10.50 7.25 -18.78
N MET A 173 9.37 7.97 -18.71
CA MET A 173 8.30 7.85 -19.70
C MET A 173 8.75 8.15 -21.14
N GLY A 174 9.54 9.21 -21.32
CA GLY A 174 10.11 9.56 -22.63
C GLY A 174 11.06 8.51 -23.17
N ASN A 175 11.81 7.81 -22.31
CA ASN A 175 12.63 6.68 -22.75
C ASN A 175 11.79 5.46 -23.12
N ILE A 176 10.66 5.23 -22.42
CA ILE A 176 9.78 4.09 -22.71
C ILE A 176 9.02 4.30 -24.02
N TYR A 177 8.42 5.48 -24.19
CA TYR A 177 7.51 5.78 -25.29
C TYR A 177 8.14 6.66 -26.37
N SER A 178 9.47 6.65 -26.51
CA SER A 178 10.15 7.34 -27.62
C SER A 178 9.76 6.72 -28.95
N ASP A 179 9.24 7.48 -29.91
CA ASP A 179 8.82 6.95 -31.22
C ASP A 179 10.01 6.54 -32.12
N GLU A 180 11.25 6.90 -31.72
CA GLU A 180 12.46 6.71 -32.52
C GLU A 180 13.10 5.31 -32.38
N THR A 181 12.65 4.48 -31.44
CA THR A 181 13.29 3.18 -31.15
C THR A 181 12.35 1.98 -31.32
N GLU A 182 12.84 0.92 -31.97
CA GLU A 182 12.12 -0.35 -32.17
C GLU A 182 11.85 -1.14 -30.87
N GLY A 183 12.43 -0.69 -29.76
CA GLY A 183 12.25 -1.26 -28.43
C GLY A 183 12.97 -0.45 -27.37
N ILE A 184 12.97 -0.99 -26.15
CA ILE A 184 13.73 -0.45 -25.00
C ILE A 184 14.69 -1.54 -24.53
N ASP A 185 15.99 -1.25 -24.53
CA ASP A 185 16.96 -2.05 -23.78
C ASP A 185 16.98 -1.57 -22.32
N MET A 186 16.53 -2.45 -21.42
CA MET A 186 16.46 -2.15 -19.99
C MET A 186 17.86 -1.96 -19.37
N ASN A 187 18.93 -2.51 -19.94
CA ASN A 187 20.30 -2.20 -19.52
C ASN A 187 20.67 -0.75 -19.84
N VAL A 188 20.29 -0.27 -21.02
CA VAL A 188 20.53 1.13 -21.42
C VAL A 188 19.72 2.07 -20.53
N LEU A 189 18.47 1.72 -20.22
CA LEU A 189 17.65 2.49 -19.29
C LEU A 189 18.28 2.55 -17.88
N ALA A 190 18.77 1.42 -17.36
CA ALA A 190 19.49 1.39 -16.08
C ALA A 190 20.72 2.29 -16.10
N ASN A 191 21.53 2.23 -17.16
CA ASN A 191 22.72 3.07 -17.29
C ASN A 191 22.38 4.57 -17.31
N LYS A 192 21.28 4.96 -17.98
CA LYS A 192 20.81 6.35 -18.02
C LYS A 192 20.35 6.85 -16.65
N LEU A 193 19.65 6.01 -15.90
CA LEU A 193 19.08 6.36 -14.60
C LEU A 193 20.05 6.17 -13.43
N GLN A 194 21.21 5.55 -13.65
CA GLN A 194 22.18 5.22 -12.61
C GLN A 194 22.65 6.45 -11.82
N LYS A 195 22.79 7.60 -12.48
CA LYS A 195 23.18 8.85 -11.83
C LYS A 195 22.06 9.46 -10.99
N ASP A 196 20.81 9.30 -11.41
CA ASP A 196 19.64 9.86 -10.75
C ASP A 196 19.21 9.00 -9.54
N LEU A 197 19.27 7.66 -9.68
CA LEU A 197 18.74 6.70 -8.69
C LEU A 197 19.81 6.00 -7.87
N GLY A 198 21.09 6.14 -8.24
CA GLY A 198 22.23 5.56 -7.53
C GLY A 198 22.05 4.05 -7.27
N PRO A 199 22.15 3.59 -6.02
CA PRO A 199 22.06 2.17 -5.69
C PRO A 199 20.67 1.56 -5.94
N HIS A 200 19.62 2.38 -6.06
CA HIS A 200 18.25 1.92 -6.26
C HIS A 200 17.89 1.70 -7.74
N CYS A 201 18.77 2.10 -8.66
CA CYS A 201 18.51 2.05 -10.10
C CYS A 201 18.19 0.64 -10.61
N GLY A 202 19.02 -0.35 -10.25
CA GLY A 202 18.82 -1.73 -10.72
C GLY A 202 17.48 -2.33 -10.29
N VAL A 203 17.07 -2.05 -9.05
CA VAL A 203 15.78 -2.51 -8.50
C VAL A 203 14.62 -1.83 -9.23
N PHE A 204 14.70 -0.50 -9.39
CA PHE A 204 13.67 0.26 -10.10
C PHE A 204 13.48 -0.24 -11.54
N VAL A 205 14.57 -0.43 -12.29
CA VAL A 205 14.50 -0.87 -13.69
C VAL A 205 14.02 -2.31 -13.82
N SER A 206 14.44 -3.20 -12.92
CA SER A 206 13.94 -4.58 -12.88
C SER A 206 12.43 -4.63 -12.64
N ARG A 207 11.93 -3.84 -11.69
CA ARG A 207 10.48 -3.71 -11.40
C ARG A 207 9.71 -3.17 -12.58
N LEU A 208 10.22 -2.12 -13.21
CA LEU A 208 9.63 -1.53 -14.41
C LEU A 208 9.59 -2.55 -15.56
N GLN A 209 10.65 -3.31 -15.78
CA GLN A 209 10.68 -4.39 -16.78
C GLN A 209 9.59 -5.43 -16.49
N HIS A 210 9.47 -5.86 -15.23
CA HIS A 210 8.46 -6.82 -14.84
C HIS A 210 7.04 -6.29 -15.06
N PHE A 211 6.76 -5.05 -14.67
CA PHE A 211 5.48 -4.39 -14.91
C PHE A 211 5.14 -4.36 -16.40
N LEU A 212 6.08 -3.89 -17.24
CA LEU A 212 5.90 -3.83 -18.68
C LEU A 212 5.60 -5.21 -19.25
N LEU A 213 6.40 -6.23 -18.91
CA LEU A 213 6.21 -7.59 -19.41
C LEU A 213 4.89 -8.22 -18.95
N THR A 214 4.47 -7.99 -17.70
CA THR A 214 3.21 -8.54 -17.16
C THR A 214 2.02 -7.94 -17.89
N LYS A 215 1.99 -6.61 -18.05
CA LYS A 215 0.92 -5.92 -18.79
C LYS A 215 0.90 -6.28 -20.27
N CYS A 216 2.05 -6.68 -20.84
CA CYS A 216 2.12 -7.22 -22.19
C CYS A 216 1.56 -8.65 -22.30
N GLN A 217 1.70 -9.47 -21.24
CA GLN A 217 1.23 -10.86 -21.20
C GLN A 217 -0.28 -10.95 -20.93
N ASP A 218 -0.83 -10.05 -20.09
CA ASP A 218 -2.28 -9.98 -19.80
C ASP A 218 -3.15 -9.74 -21.05
N PHE A 219 -2.57 -9.27 -22.16
CA PHE A 219 -3.28 -9.11 -23.43
C PHE A 219 -3.32 -10.37 -24.30
N ASN A 220 -2.51 -11.40 -23.99
CA ASN A 220 -2.50 -12.67 -24.72
C ASN A 220 -3.42 -13.75 -24.09
N GLU A 221 -4.01 -13.49 -22.92
CA GLU A 221 -4.94 -14.41 -22.24
C GLU A 221 -6.40 -13.92 -22.22
N LYS A 222 -6.86 -13.23 -23.26
CA LYS A 222 -8.28 -13.33 -23.62
C LYS A 222 -8.43 -14.51 -24.57
N PRO A 223 -8.99 -15.66 -24.14
CA PRO A 223 -9.44 -16.65 -25.09
C PRO A 223 -10.52 -16.01 -25.95
N GLN A 224 -10.17 -15.70 -27.19
CA GLN A 224 -11.13 -15.69 -28.28
C GLN A 224 -11.72 -17.10 -28.35
N GLY A 225 -13.01 -17.22 -28.10
CA GLY A 225 -13.77 -18.44 -28.37
C GLY A 225 -14.40 -19.06 -27.14
N LEU A 226 -15.67 -18.70 -26.92
CA LEU A 226 -16.74 -19.68 -27.09
C LEU A 226 -18.00 -18.90 -27.48
N LEU A 227 -18.16 -18.72 -28.79
CA LEU A 227 -19.45 -18.86 -29.43
C LEU A 227 -19.93 -20.28 -29.14
N LEU A 228 -21.02 -20.40 -28.38
CA LEU A 228 -22.20 -21.21 -28.68
C LEU A 228 -23.27 -20.92 -27.63
#